data_AF-T0U032-F1
#
_entry.id   AF-T0U032-F1
#
_cell.length_a   1.000
_cell.length_b   1.000
_cell.length_c   1.000
_cell.angle_alpha   90.00
_cell.angle_beta   90.00
_cell.angle_gamma   90.00
#
_symmetry.space_group_name_H-M   'P 1'
#
loop_
_entity.id
_entity.type
_entity.pdbx_description
1 polymer ?
#
loop_
_entity_poly.entity_id
_entity_poly.type
_entity_poly.pdbx_seq_one_letter_code
_entity_poly.pdbx_strand_id
1 'polypeptide(L)'
;MAWACAMMKLYKRSLFEGLRFPVGKNVEDNFLMYKLFLKAHRVVHTEKCIYWYRVGRADTLSQVWTEKRVVDEMEAKQEKLALLGMLGYDLTWHRYIYKTRLKRALEKLEEAGLQGSETYERVVTNLRFIETID
;
A
#
# COMPACT_ATOMS: atom_id res chain seq x y z
N MET A 1 12.00 -8.28 1.78
CA MET A 1 11.28 -7.72 2.95
C MET A 1 9.93 -7.13 2.51
N ALA A 2 8.83 -7.46 3.18
CA ALA A 2 7.54 -6.82 2.93
C ALA A 2 7.50 -5.40 3.53
N TRP A 3 7.35 -4.39 2.67
CA TRP A 3 7.41 -2.97 3.01
C TRP A 3 6.20 -2.45 3.79
N ALA A 4 5.04 -3.09 3.63
CA ALA A 4 3.78 -2.61 4.17
C ALA A 4 3.42 -3.24 5.52
N CYS A 5 3.78 -4.51 5.75
CA CYS A 5 3.32 -5.24 6.94
C CYS A 5 3.95 -4.72 8.23
N ALA A 6 3.17 -4.46 9.27
CA ALA A 6 3.70 -4.08 10.59
C ALA A 6 4.35 -5.26 11.34
N MET A 7 3.90 -6.49 11.07
CA MET A 7 4.35 -7.71 11.75
C MET A 7 5.78 -8.12 11.36
N MET A 8 6.39 -8.96 12.20
CA MET A 8 7.76 -9.47 12.05
C MET A 8 8.83 -8.35 11.96
N LYS A 9 8.63 -7.26 12.70
CA LYS A 9 9.56 -6.14 12.77
C LYS A 9 9.68 -5.67 14.21
N LEU A 10 10.91 -5.38 14.63
CA LEU A 10 11.20 -4.77 15.92
C LEU A 10 11.59 -3.32 15.71
N TYR A 11 10.97 -2.40 16.44
CA TYR A 11 11.14 -0.97 16.24
C TYR A 11 11.64 -0.29 17.52
N LYS A 12 12.50 0.71 17.36
CA LYS A 12 12.74 1.68 18.43
C LYS A 12 11.47 2.50 18.65
N ARG A 13 11.06 2.69 19.90
CA ARG A 13 9.87 3.48 20.27
C ARG A 13 9.90 4.89 19.67
N SER A 14 11.07 5.53 19.66
CA SER A 14 11.24 6.90 19.16
C SER A 14 10.90 7.08 17.67
N LEU A 15 10.93 6.00 16.87
CA LEU A 15 10.49 6.06 15.47
C LEU A 15 9.01 6.42 15.32
N PHE A 16 8.19 6.18 16.35
CA PHE A 16 6.76 6.48 16.36
C PHE A 16 6.41 7.87 16.91
N GLU A 17 7.39 8.67 17.32
CA GLU A 17 7.14 10.04 17.77
C GLU A 17 6.52 10.86 16.63
N GLY A 18 5.34 11.43 16.85
CA GLY A 18 4.57 12.15 15.84
C GLY A 18 3.95 11.29 14.73
N LEU A 19 4.01 9.96 14.81
CA LEU A 19 3.43 9.06 13.80
C LEU A 19 2.40 8.11 14.42
N ARG A 20 1.23 7.99 13.79
CA ARG A 20 0.13 7.12 14.22
C ARG A 20 -0.47 6.40 13.03
N PHE A 21 -1.08 5.24 13.29
CA PHE A 21 -1.92 4.58 12.29
C PHE A 21 -3.15 5.47 12.03
N PRO A 22 -3.57 5.60 10.76
CA PRO A 22 -4.76 6.37 10.43
C PRO A 22 -6.01 5.66 10.94
N VAL A 23 -6.92 6.42 11.57
CA VAL A 23 -8.19 5.89 12.06
C VAL A 23 -9.17 5.73 10.89
N GLY A 24 -9.85 4.58 10.82
CA GLY A 24 -10.91 4.34 9.84
C GLY A 24 -10.44 4.07 8.40
N LYS A 25 -9.13 3.91 8.18
CA LYS A 25 -8.58 3.49 6.88
C LYS A 25 -8.37 1.98 6.87
N ASN A 26 -8.75 1.34 5.76
CA ASN A 26 -8.28 0.00 5.46
C ASN A 26 -6.78 0.05 5.15
N VAL A 27 -6.11 -1.10 5.23
CA VAL A 27 -4.70 -1.26 4.85
C VAL A 27 -3.78 -0.24 5.52
N GLU A 28 -4.09 0.11 6.77
CA GLU A 28 -3.49 1.12 7.63
C GLU A 28 -1.95 1.05 7.67
N ASP A 29 -1.44 -0.17 7.59
CA ASP A 29 -0.04 -0.55 7.44
C ASP A 29 0.68 0.21 6.29
N ASN A 30 0.02 0.38 5.14
CA ASN A 30 0.58 1.08 3.98
C ASN A 30 0.77 2.59 4.22
N PHE A 31 0.02 3.20 5.14
CA PHE A 31 0.12 4.64 5.43
C PHE A 31 1.27 4.98 6.39
N LEU A 32 1.73 4.01 7.19
CA LEU A 32 2.67 4.26 8.28
C LEU A 32 4.06 3.63 8.06
N MET A 33 4.14 2.37 7.62
CA MET A 33 5.39 1.61 7.72
C MET A 33 6.56 2.24 6.97
N TYR A 34 6.31 2.83 5.79
CA TYR A 34 7.35 3.49 5.01
C TYR A 34 7.93 4.73 5.70
N LYS A 35 7.13 5.46 6.49
CA LYS A 35 7.57 6.62 7.28
C LYS A 35 8.52 6.21 8.41
N LEU A 36 8.28 5.05 9.01
CA LEU A 36 9.18 4.50 10.03
C LEU A 36 10.55 4.16 9.43
N PHE A 37 10.57 3.60 8.21
CA PHE A 37 11.82 3.35 7.49
C PHE A 37 12.55 4.64 7.13
N LEU A 38 11.84 5.68 6.69
CA LEU A 38 12.44 7.00 6.41
C LEU A 38 13.03 7.65 7.67
N LYS A 39 12.43 7.43 8.85
CA LYS A 39 12.98 7.88 10.14
C LYS A 39 14.14 7.03 10.66
N ALA A 40 14.30 5.81 10.18
CA ALA A 40 15.30 4.89 10.70
C ALA A 40 16.68 5.22 10.12
N HIS A 41 17.67 5.41 10.99
CA HIS A 41 19.06 5.58 10.56
C HIS A 41 19.68 4.27 10.02
N ARG A 42 19.22 3.11 10.50
CA ARG A 42 19.69 1.79 10.08
C ARG A 42 18.56 0.78 10.17
N VAL A 43 18.48 -0.10 9.18
CA VAL A 43 17.59 -1.26 9.15
C VAL A 43 18.45 -2.52 9.07
N VAL A 44 18.15 -3.51 9.91
CA VAL A 44 18.82 -4.81 9.90
C VAL A 44 17.78 -5.87 9.51
N HIS A 45 18.13 -6.73 8.57
CA HIS A 45 17.27 -7.80 8.08
C HIS A 45 17.91 -9.15 8.35
N THR A 46 17.08 -10.13 8.74
CA THR A 46 17.48 -11.53 8.87
C THR A 46 16.58 -12.40 8.01
N GLU A 47 17.17 -13.25 7.19
CA GLU A 47 16.47 -14.20 6.31
C GLU A 47 16.04 -15.45 7.09
N LYS A 48 15.20 -15.25 8.12
CA LYS A 48 14.66 -16.36 8.91
C LYS A 48 13.14 -16.35 8.88
N CYS A 49 12.56 -17.50 8.56
CA CYS A 49 11.12 -17.73 8.58
C CYS A 49 10.66 -18.05 10.02
N ILE A 50 10.49 -17.01 10.84
CA ILE A 50 10.10 -17.14 12.26
C ILE A 50 8.68 -16.64 12.55
N TYR A 51 7.92 -16.31 11.51
CA TYR A 51 6.54 -15.84 11.62
C TYR A 51 5.67 -16.58 10.62
N TRP A 52 4.55 -17.13 11.10
CA TRP A 52 3.58 -17.84 10.27
C TRP A 52 2.33 -16.99 10.11
N TYR A 53 2.03 -16.63 8.86
CA TYR A 53 0.81 -15.90 8.53
C TYR A 53 -0.35 -16.89 8.31
N ARG A 54 -1.46 -16.68 9.01
CA ARG A 54 -2.65 -17.52 8.84
C ARG A 54 -3.43 -17.11 7.59
N VAL A 55 -3.62 -18.06 6.68
CA VAL A 55 -4.36 -17.90 5.42
C VAL A 55 -5.73 -18.60 5.46
N GLY A 56 -6.64 -18.23 4.54
CA GLY A 56 -7.90 -18.95 4.32
C GLY A 56 -9.07 -18.61 5.26
N ARG A 57 -9.05 -17.44 5.90
CA ARG A 57 -10.17 -16.96 6.72
C ARG A 57 -11.05 -16.00 5.93
N ALA A 58 -12.35 -16.31 5.82
CA ALA A 58 -13.34 -15.58 5.03
C ALA A 58 -13.41 -14.07 5.39
N ASP A 59 -13.26 -13.72 6.67
CA ASP A 59 -13.44 -12.33 7.15
C ASP A 59 -12.14 -11.53 7.27
N THR A 60 -11.05 -11.99 6.67
CA THR A 60 -9.80 -11.22 6.69
C THR A 60 -9.77 -10.19 5.58
N LEU A 61 -9.05 -9.09 5.81
CA LEU A 61 -8.72 -8.12 4.76
C LEU A 61 -8.08 -8.76 3.52
N SER A 62 -7.51 -9.96 3.60
CA SER A 62 -7.00 -10.66 2.41
C SER A 62 -8.09 -11.22 1.50
N GLN A 63 -9.29 -11.46 2.04
CA GLN A 63 -10.44 -12.09 1.36
C GLN A 63 -11.57 -11.09 1.10
N VAL A 64 -11.74 -10.10 1.97
CA VAL A 64 -12.79 -9.08 1.84
C VAL A 64 -12.28 -7.92 0.99
N TRP A 65 -13.03 -7.59 -0.05
CA TRP A 65 -12.73 -6.50 -0.96
C TRP A 65 -13.92 -5.54 -1.04
N THR A 66 -13.63 -4.24 -1.00
CA THR A 66 -14.64 -3.16 -1.03
C THR A 66 -14.10 -1.97 -1.83
N GLU A 67 -14.99 -1.14 -2.37
CA GLU A 67 -14.61 0.11 -3.04
C GLU A 67 -13.79 1.02 -2.11
N LYS A 68 -14.20 1.15 -0.84
CA LYS A 68 -13.44 1.90 0.17
C LYS A 68 -11.99 1.42 0.30
N ARG A 69 -11.75 0.12 0.22
CA ARG A 69 -10.40 -0.43 0.27
C ARG A 69 -9.56 0.00 -0.94
N VAL A 70 -10.15 0.10 -2.13
CA VAL A 70 -9.46 0.64 -3.32
C VAL A 70 -9.03 2.07 -3.08
N VAL A 71 -9.97 2.90 -2.62
CA VAL A 71 -9.72 4.31 -2.34
C VAL A 71 -8.58 4.45 -1.32
N ASP A 72 -8.64 3.73 -0.20
CA ASP A 72 -7.61 3.77 0.84
C ASP A 72 -6.25 3.23 0.33
N GLU A 73 -6.24 2.14 -0.47
CA GLU A 73 -5.01 1.61 -1.08
C GLU A 73 -4.39 2.61 -2.07
N MET A 74 -5.20 3.27 -2.90
CA MET A 74 -4.73 4.28 -3.85
C MET A 74 -4.14 5.49 -3.12
N GLU A 75 -4.85 6.01 -2.12
CA GLU A 75 -4.42 7.14 -1.30
C GLU A 75 -3.06 6.87 -0.64
N ALA A 76 -2.90 5.72 0.03
CA ALA A 76 -1.65 5.35 0.69
C ALA A 76 -0.47 5.26 -0.28
N LYS A 77 -0.70 4.76 -1.51
CA LYS A 77 0.35 4.64 -2.53
C LYS A 77 0.71 5.97 -3.17
N GLN A 78 -0.29 6.81 -3.44
CA GLN A 78 -0.08 8.16 -3.98
C GLN A 78 0.70 9.02 -2.98
N GLU A 79 0.32 8.99 -1.70
CA GLU A 79 1.05 9.70 -0.63
C GLU A 79 2.52 9.24 -0.58
N LYS A 80 2.74 7.92 -0.59
CA LYS A 80 4.10 7.35 -0.58
C LYS A 80 4.91 7.77 -1.81
N LEU A 81 4.34 7.70 -3.00
CA LEU A 81 5.00 8.10 -4.25
C LEU A 81 5.37 9.58 -4.24
N ALA A 82 4.45 10.45 -3.82
CA ALA A 82 4.68 11.88 -3.70
C ALA A 82 5.82 12.16 -2.71
N LEU A 83 5.77 11.59 -1.51
CA LEU A 83 6.80 11.83 -0.49
C LEU A 83 8.17 11.32 -0.94
N LEU A 84 8.26 10.10 -1.48
CA LEU A 84 9.52 9.55 -1.94
C LEU A 84 10.09 10.33 -3.13
N GLY A 85 9.24 10.81 -4.03
CA GLY A 85 9.65 11.65 -5.16
C GLY A 85 10.20 13.00 -4.71
N MET A 86 9.52 13.66 -3.77
CA MET A 86 9.99 14.92 -3.17
C MET A 86 11.33 14.78 -2.44
N LEU A 87 11.59 13.59 -1.87
CA LEU A 87 12.86 13.28 -1.22
C LEU A 87 13.96 12.80 -2.19
N GLY A 88 13.66 12.70 -3.49
CA GLY A 88 14.63 12.31 -4.52
C GLY A 88 14.98 10.82 -4.56
N TYR A 89 14.13 9.95 -4.00
CA TYR A 89 14.34 8.50 -4.11
C TYR A 89 13.98 7.97 -5.51
N ASP A 90 14.64 6.88 -5.93
CA ASP A 90 14.21 6.14 -7.11
C ASP A 90 12.78 5.59 -6.91
N LEU A 91 11.92 5.89 -7.88
CA LEU A 91 10.52 5.49 -7.86
C LEU A 91 10.22 4.31 -8.77
N THR A 92 11.20 3.74 -9.48
CA THR A 92 10.98 2.71 -10.51
C THR A 92 10.14 1.53 -9.99
N TRP A 93 10.57 0.92 -8.88
CA TRP A 93 9.81 -0.17 -8.26
C TRP A 93 8.49 0.29 -7.62
N HIS A 94 8.41 1.53 -7.15
CA HIS A 94 7.19 2.08 -6.56
C HIS A 94 6.11 2.34 -7.61
N ARG A 95 6.49 2.84 -8.79
CA ARG A 95 5.60 2.99 -9.96
C ARG A 95 5.10 1.63 -10.44
N TYR A 96 5.99 0.64 -10.56
CA TYR A 96 5.61 -0.73 -10.92
C TYR A 96 4.57 -1.30 -9.96
N ILE A 97 4.82 -1.22 -8.64
CA ILE A 97 3.87 -1.71 -7.63
C ILE A 97 2.54 -0.98 -7.74
N TYR A 98 2.53 0.34 -7.93
CA TYR A 98 1.30 1.10 -8.06
C TYR A 98 0.49 0.67 -9.29
N LYS A 99 1.14 0.49 -10.44
CA LYS A 99 0.53 -0.06 -11.67
C LYS A 99 -0.12 -1.43 -11.41
N THR A 100 0.58 -2.37 -10.79
CA THR A 100 0.03 -3.68 -10.45
C THR A 100 -1.18 -3.59 -9.52
N ARG A 101 -1.18 -2.64 -8.58
CA ARG A 101 -2.30 -2.43 -7.66
C ARG A 101 -3.51 -1.81 -8.35
N LEU A 102 -3.32 -0.89 -9.30
CA LEU A 102 -4.41 -0.36 -10.12
C LEU A 102 -5.05 -1.44 -10.98
N LYS A 103 -4.26 -2.32 -11.61
CA LYS A 103 -4.80 -3.48 -12.36
C LYS A 103 -5.66 -4.39 -11.47
N ARG A 104 -5.16 -4.70 -10.27
CA ARG A 104 -5.91 -5.51 -9.30
C ARG A 104 -7.17 -4.81 -8.79
N ALA A 105 -7.14 -3.50 -8.62
CA ALA A 105 -8.31 -2.71 -8.23
C ALA A 105 -9.37 -2.75 -9.34
N LEU A 106 -8.96 -2.60 -10.60
CA LEU A 106 -9.83 -2.67 -11.77
C LEU A 106 -10.58 -4.01 -11.82
N GLU A 107 -9.85 -5.13 -11.80
CA GLU A 107 -10.42 -6.49 -11.79
C GLU A 107 -11.51 -6.64 -10.71
N LYS A 108 -11.22 -6.12 -9.51
CA LYS A 108 -12.11 -6.27 -8.36
C LYS A 108 -13.31 -5.32 -8.37
N LEU A 109 -13.17 -4.12 -8.93
CA LEU A 109 -14.31 -3.23 -9.18
C LEU A 109 -15.25 -3.87 -10.22
N GLU A 110 -14.70 -4.52 -11.25
CA GLU A 110 -15.49 -5.20 -12.29
C GLU A 110 -16.23 -6.42 -11.75
N GLU A 111 -15.55 -7.27 -10.96
CA GLU A 111 -16.19 -8.38 -10.24
C GLU A 111 -17.34 -7.90 -9.33
N ALA A 112 -17.24 -6.69 -8.77
CA ALA A 112 -18.25 -6.08 -7.92
C ALA A 112 -19.35 -5.34 -8.70
N GLY A 113 -19.28 -5.26 -10.03
CA GLY A 113 -20.27 -4.52 -10.84
C GLY A 113 -20.21 -3.00 -10.69
N LEU A 114 -19.05 -2.44 -10.33
CA LEU A 114 -18.86 -1.02 -10.00
C LEU A 114 -18.28 -0.18 -11.15
N GLN A 115 -18.47 -0.60 -12.41
CA GLN A 115 -17.94 0.10 -13.59
C GLN A 115 -18.48 1.54 -13.73
N GLY A 116 -19.67 1.83 -13.20
CA GLY A 116 -20.25 3.18 -13.20
C GLY A 116 -19.80 4.08 -12.03
N SER A 117 -18.89 3.62 -11.18
CA SER A 117 -18.43 4.39 -10.00
C SER A 117 -17.35 5.41 -10.35
N GLU A 118 -17.28 6.52 -9.61
CA GLU A 118 -16.17 7.48 -9.71
C GLU A 118 -14.82 6.80 -9.43
N THR A 119 -14.79 5.84 -8.50
CA THR A 119 -13.58 5.08 -8.18
C THR A 119 -13.06 4.30 -9.38
N TYR A 120 -13.95 3.67 -10.15
CA TYR A 120 -13.58 2.96 -11.39
C TYR A 120 -12.95 3.89 -12.41
N GLU A 121 -13.60 5.01 -12.71
CA GLU A 121 -13.09 6.01 -13.65
C GLU A 121 -11.71 6.54 -13.24
N ARG A 122 -11.49 6.78 -11.93
CA ARG A 122 -10.18 7.21 -11.40
C ARG A 122 -9.11 6.13 -11.56
N VAL A 123 -9.44 4.85 -11.31
CA VAL A 123 -8.50 3.74 -11.51
C VAL A 123 -8.10 3.62 -12.97
N VAL A 124 -9.07 3.63 -13.89
CA VAL A 124 -8.85 3.56 -15.34
C VAL A 124 -7.97 4.72 -15.81
N THR A 125 -8.33 5.94 -15.40
CA THR A 125 -7.59 7.15 -15.76
C THR A 125 -6.12 7.09 -15.31
N ASN A 126 -5.88 6.74 -14.04
CA ASN A 126 -4.52 6.64 -13.51
C ASN A 126 -3.72 5.54 -14.19
N LEU A 127 -4.33 4.37 -14.45
CA LEU A 127 -3.68 3.26 -15.11
C LEU A 127 -3.27 3.64 -16.54
N ARG A 128 -4.17 4.30 -17.28
CA ARG A 128 -3.88 4.82 -18.62
C ARG A 128 -2.68 5.74 -18.63
N PHE A 129 -2.64 6.75 -17.75
CA PHE A 129 -1.50 7.67 -17.69
C PHE A 129 -0.18 6.95 -17.40
N ILE A 130 -0.19 5.99 -16.47
CA ILE A 130 1.03 5.23 -16.13
C ILE A 130 1.49 4.34 -17.28
N GLU A 131 0.58 3.81 -18.09
CA GLU A 131 0.91 2.96 -19.25
C GLU A 131 1.34 3.75 -20.49
N THR A 132 0.97 5.03 -20.58
CA THR A 132 1.34 5.91 -21.71
C THR A 132 2.66 6.66 -21.51
N ILE A 133 3.30 6.54 -20.34
CA ILE A 133 4.57 7.25 -20.02
C ILE A 133 5.82 6.43 -20.42
N ASP A 134 5.64 5.23 -20.98
CA ASP A 134 6.73 4.42 -21.57
C ASP A 134 7.06 4.84 -23.02
#